data_AF-A0A3D3WBB0-F1
#
_entry.id   AF-A0A3D3WBB0-F1
#
_cell.length_a   1.000
_cell.length_b   1.000
_cell.length_c   1.000
_cell.angle_alpha   90.00
_cell.angle_beta   90.00
_cell.angle_gamma   90.00
#
_symmetry.space_group_name_H-M   'P 1'
#
loop_
_entity.id
_entity.type
_entity.pdbx_description
1 polymer ?
#
loop_
_entity_poly.entity_id
_entity_poly.type
_entity_poly.pdbx_seq_one_letter_code
_entity_poly.pdbx_strand_id
1 'polypeptide(L)'
;MRNNKGAAMLYVLLVSLVIFILGGTILATGLGETRFAVRTENKAKAYYIARGGAAAAAEWVADPAQTRDEIKTLITNNKTNSDTWTSFADGQFKVSFPNDNYLTPQVKSIGEYANVQQTVRVNLQKIYLFDAAVTVKEMLFFENNSNVYGQVARLPGAEVTAKNGTDPNLHISEPPILDVDHPYDSPPDPNLPVATIPWGTGNISIVPEDGYLNKEFLSPINMSNGSINIDIGDSGDIAYLQLHEFNANNVVINVEGAGSLFLYVDNIDFKGNLYSEDTVQTMLVVNDEGNLNFQTGSSTFQASIYGLNADMTIKANFASVGAIVARNLNIESGGNITYDSKYGKIEPEDMGYPSFGYHKVSWND
;
A
#
# COMPACT_ATOMS: atom_id res chain seq x y z
N MET A 1 -21.10 -50.94 -82.10
CA MET A 1 -21.12 -50.50 -80.69
C MET A 1 -20.06 -51.29 -79.93
N ARG A 2 -18.92 -50.66 -79.64
CA ARG A 2 -17.75 -51.30 -79.03
C ARG A 2 -18.00 -51.40 -77.51
N ASN A 3 -17.76 -52.57 -76.95
CA ASN A 3 -18.19 -52.96 -75.60
C ASN A 3 -17.30 -52.28 -74.53
N ASN A 4 -17.65 -51.07 -74.10
CA ASN A 4 -16.90 -50.27 -73.11
C ASN A 4 -17.02 -50.79 -71.64
N LYS A 5 -17.48 -52.03 -71.43
CA LYS A 5 -17.70 -52.62 -70.10
C LYS A 5 -16.43 -52.71 -69.25
N GLY A 6 -15.26 -52.85 -69.87
CA GLY A 6 -13.97 -52.88 -69.15
C GLY A 6 -13.51 -51.50 -68.65
N ALA A 7 -13.75 -50.44 -69.43
CA ALA A 7 -13.38 -49.08 -69.05
C ALA A 7 -14.23 -48.56 -67.87
N ALA A 8 -15.54 -48.88 -67.87
CA ALA A 8 -16.45 -48.49 -66.80
C ALA A 8 -16.04 -49.06 -65.43
N MET A 9 -15.60 -50.33 -65.38
CA MET A 9 -15.10 -50.95 -64.15
C MET A 9 -13.87 -50.23 -63.60
N LEU A 10 -12.96 -49.83 -64.49
CA LEU A 10 -11.72 -49.13 -64.13
C LEU A 10 -12.01 -47.72 -63.60
N TYR A 11 -12.99 -47.01 -64.17
CA TYR A 11 -13.46 -45.72 -63.64
C TYR A 11 -14.09 -45.84 -62.26
N VAL A 12 -14.95 -46.83 -62.02
CA VAL A 12 -15.57 -47.05 -60.69
C VAL A 12 -14.50 -47.34 -59.64
N LEU A 13 -13.49 -48.13 -59.98
CA LEU A 13 -12.38 -48.46 -59.09
C LEU A 13 -11.54 -47.22 -58.76
N LEU A 14 -11.27 -46.37 -59.76
CA LEU A 14 -10.55 -45.11 -59.59
C LEU A 14 -11.34 -44.12 -58.73
N VAL A 15 -12.64 -43.94 -58.99
CA VAL A 15 -13.53 -43.09 -58.18
C VAL A 15 -13.62 -43.61 -56.75
N SER A 16 -13.74 -44.93 -56.57
CA SER A 16 -13.78 -45.55 -55.24
C SER A 16 -12.47 -45.30 -54.48
N LEU A 17 -11.31 -45.43 -55.14
CA LEU A 17 -10.01 -45.16 -54.54
C LEU A 17 -9.89 -43.69 -54.08
N VAL A 18 -10.33 -42.74 -54.90
CA VAL A 18 -10.34 -41.32 -54.55
C VAL A 18 -11.25 -41.06 -53.34
N ILE A 19 -12.45 -41.64 -53.31
CA ILE A 19 -13.38 -41.52 -52.17
C ILE A 19 -12.79 -42.13 -50.91
N PHE A 20 -12.09 -43.27 -50.99
CA PHE A 20 -11.44 -43.88 -49.84
C PHE A 20 -10.33 -43.00 -49.27
N ILE A 21 -9.49 -42.40 -50.12
CA ILE A 21 -8.44 -41.48 -49.68
C ILE A 21 -9.07 -40.24 -49.03
N LEU A 22 -10.11 -39.66 -49.66
CA LEU A 22 -10.80 -38.48 -49.13
C LEU A 22 -11.55 -38.78 -47.81
N GLY A 23 -12.20 -39.94 -47.72
CA GLY A 23 -12.89 -40.37 -46.51
C GLY A 23 -11.92 -40.61 -45.35
N GLY A 24 -10.76 -41.21 -45.65
CA GLY A 24 -9.68 -41.39 -44.68
C GLY A 24 -9.12 -40.07 -44.16
N THR A 25 -8.90 -39.08 -45.04
CA THR A 25 -8.39 -37.76 -44.62
C THR A 25 -9.40 -37.00 -43.76
N ILE A 26 -10.69 -36.98 -44.13
CA ILE A 26 -11.74 -36.30 -43.35
C ILE A 26 -11.88 -36.90 -41.95
N LEU A 27 -11.81 -38.22 -41.83
CA LEU A 27 -11.91 -38.89 -40.52
C LEU A 27 -10.67 -38.59 -39.66
N ALA A 28 -9.47 -38.62 -40.26
CA ALA A 28 -8.23 -38.27 -39.57
C ALA A 28 -8.23 -36.81 -39.08
N THR A 29 -8.69 -35.86 -39.90
CA THR A 29 -8.81 -34.45 -39.50
C THR A 29 -9.85 -34.27 -38.40
N GLY A 30 -11.03 -34.91 -38.51
CA GLY A 30 -12.08 -34.82 -37.50
C GLY A 30 -11.65 -35.35 -36.12
N LEU A 31 -10.91 -36.47 -36.08
CA LEU A 31 -10.32 -36.98 -34.83
C LEU A 31 -9.24 -36.05 -34.26
N GLY A 32 -8.44 -35.42 -35.14
CA GLY A 32 -7.44 -34.43 -34.76
C GLY A 32 -8.06 -33.20 -34.12
N GLU A 33 -9.08 -32.62 -34.76
CA GLU A 33 -9.83 -31.47 -34.24
C GLU A 33 -10.52 -31.79 -32.91
N THR A 34 -11.13 -32.97 -32.79
CA THR A 34 -11.78 -33.39 -31.54
C THR A 34 -10.77 -33.48 -30.39
N ARG A 35 -9.60 -34.08 -30.62
CA ARG A 35 -8.54 -34.17 -29.59
C ARG A 35 -7.99 -32.81 -29.21
N PHE A 36 -7.80 -31.93 -30.19
CA PHE A 36 -7.34 -30.57 -29.94
C PHE A 36 -8.37 -29.76 -29.15
N ALA A 37 -9.65 -29.89 -29.51
CA ALA A 37 -10.77 -29.26 -28.80
C ALA A 37 -10.82 -29.73 -27.34
N VAL A 38 -10.79 -31.05 -27.10
CA VAL A 38 -10.78 -31.62 -25.73
C VAL A 38 -9.55 -31.15 -24.94
N ARG A 39 -8.36 -31.14 -25.55
CA ARG A 39 -7.15 -30.65 -24.87
C ARG A 39 -7.25 -29.16 -24.52
N THR A 40 -7.81 -28.36 -25.42
CA THR A 40 -8.00 -26.91 -25.21
C THR A 40 -9.03 -26.67 -24.11
N GLU A 41 -10.13 -27.42 -24.11
CA GLU A 41 -11.13 -27.39 -23.05
C GLU A 41 -10.52 -27.77 -21.69
N ASN A 42 -9.78 -28.88 -21.63
CA ASN A 42 -9.12 -29.32 -20.39
C ASN A 42 -8.10 -28.28 -19.90
N LYS A 43 -7.35 -27.64 -20.80
CA LYS A 43 -6.42 -26.57 -20.47
C LYS A 43 -7.16 -25.35 -19.90
N ALA A 44 -8.27 -24.95 -20.51
CA ALA A 44 -9.09 -23.85 -20.01
C ALA A 44 -9.65 -24.16 -18.62
N LYS A 45 -10.17 -25.37 -18.40
CA LYS A 45 -10.64 -25.82 -17.08
C LYS A 45 -9.54 -25.80 -16.02
N ALA A 46 -8.36 -26.36 -16.32
CA ALA A 46 -7.21 -26.33 -15.42
C ALA A 46 -6.77 -24.88 -15.09
N TYR A 47 -6.83 -23.97 -16.06
CA TYR A 47 -6.56 -22.54 -15.86
C TYR A 47 -7.54 -21.89 -14.89
N TYR A 48 -8.85 -22.11 -15.06
CA TYR A 48 -9.86 -21.54 -14.16
C TYR A 48 -9.73 -22.09 -12.73
N ILE A 49 -9.38 -23.37 -12.59
CA ILE A 49 -9.09 -23.98 -11.29
C ILE A 49 -7.85 -23.33 -10.64
N ALA A 50 -6.77 -23.15 -11.41
CA ALA A 50 -5.57 -22.46 -10.93
C ALA A 50 -5.90 -21.01 -10.50
N ARG A 51 -6.64 -20.28 -11.34
CA ARG A 51 -7.07 -18.90 -11.06
C ARG A 51 -7.95 -18.81 -9.81
N GLY A 52 -8.85 -19.76 -9.60
CA GLY A 52 -9.67 -19.85 -8.39
C GLY A 52 -8.82 -20.00 -7.12
N GLY A 53 -7.84 -20.91 -7.15
CA GLY A 53 -6.90 -21.08 -6.03
C GLY A 53 -6.05 -19.84 -5.75
N ALA A 54 -5.55 -19.18 -6.80
CA ALA A 54 -4.78 -17.94 -6.66
C ALA A 54 -5.66 -16.79 -6.13
N ALA A 55 -6.90 -16.68 -6.60
CA ALA A 55 -7.84 -15.65 -6.16
C ALA A 55 -8.20 -15.82 -4.68
N ALA A 56 -8.53 -17.05 -4.25
CA ALA A 56 -8.89 -17.34 -2.87
C ALA A 56 -7.73 -17.06 -1.89
N ALA A 57 -6.50 -17.49 -2.24
CA ALA A 57 -5.34 -17.21 -1.41
C ALA A 57 -4.98 -15.71 -1.40
N ALA A 58 -5.11 -15.02 -2.53
CA ALA A 58 -4.91 -13.59 -2.60
C ALA A 58 -5.94 -12.80 -1.78
N GLU A 59 -7.19 -13.25 -1.77
CA GLU A 59 -8.28 -12.65 -0.98
C GLU A 59 -8.07 -12.86 0.52
N TRP A 60 -7.63 -14.05 0.93
CA TRP A 60 -7.26 -14.30 2.32
C TRP A 60 -6.11 -13.41 2.79
N VAL A 61 -5.05 -13.25 1.98
CA VAL A 61 -3.92 -12.36 2.33
C VAL A 61 -4.33 -10.89 2.33
N ALA A 62 -5.27 -10.51 1.45
CA ALA A 62 -5.77 -9.14 1.37
C ALA A 62 -6.78 -8.79 2.47
N ASP A 63 -7.27 -9.76 3.23
CA ASP A 63 -8.26 -9.56 4.28
C ASP A 63 -7.66 -8.79 5.47
N PRO A 64 -8.21 -7.61 5.82
CA PRO A 64 -7.80 -6.82 6.99
C PRO A 64 -7.83 -7.57 8.32
N ALA A 65 -8.62 -8.65 8.41
CA ALA A 65 -8.71 -9.48 9.61
C ALA A 65 -7.43 -10.29 9.89
N GLN A 66 -6.55 -10.47 8.91
CA GLN A 66 -5.30 -11.20 9.08
C GLN A 66 -4.21 -10.31 9.67
N THR A 67 -3.50 -10.82 10.67
CA THR A 67 -2.37 -10.12 11.27
C THR A 67 -1.11 -10.25 10.42
N ARG A 68 -0.19 -9.29 10.56
CA ARG A 68 1.14 -9.33 9.92
C ARG A 68 1.87 -10.63 10.18
N ASP A 69 1.83 -11.15 11.40
CA ASP A 69 2.55 -12.36 11.79
C ASP A 69 1.90 -13.62 11.21
N GLU A 70 0.58 -13.67 11.11
CA GLU A 70 -0.13 -14.75 10.41
C GLU A 70 0.23 -14.79 8.93
N ILE A 71 0.26 -13.63 8.26
CA ILE A 71 0.62 -13.53 6.85
C ILE A 71 2.09 -13.94 6.63
N LYS A 72 3.02 -13.43 7.46
CA LYS A 72 4.43 -13.85 7.43
C LYS A 72 4.56 -15.36 7.60
N THR A 73 3.87 -15.92 8.60
CA THR A 73 3.88 -17.36 8.89
C THR A 73 3.32 -18.17 7.71
N LEU A 74 2.21 -17.74 7.11
CA LEU A 74 1.62 -18.40 5.94
C LEU A 74 2.63 -18.43 4.78
N ILE A 75 3.21 -17.27 4.44
CA ILE A 75 4.14 -17.12 3.32
C ILE A 75 5.37 -18.00 3.53
N THR A 76 6.01 -17.91 4.70
CA THR A 76 7.20 -18.69 5.02
C THR A 76 6.92 -20.19 5.01
N ASN A 77 5.83 -20.65 5.62
CA ASN A 77 5.50 -22.07 5.69
C ASN A 77 5.06 -22.67 4.35
N ASN A 78 4.55 -21.85 3.42
CA ASN A 78 4.03 -22.30 2.13
C ASN A 78 4.92 -21.92 0.95
N LYS A 79 6.19 -21.60 1.19
CA LYS A 79 7.13 -21.18 0.14
C LYS A 79 7.17 -22.13 -1.05
N THR A 80 7.24 -23.43 -0.76
CA THR A 80 7.39 -24.49 -1.76
C THR A 80 6.24 -25.49 -1.72
N ASN A 81 5.06 -25.13 -1.20
CA ASN A 81 3.95 -26.09 -1.02
C ASN A 81 3.62 -26.81 -2.34
N SER A 82 4.20 -28.00 -2.49
CA SER A 82 4.19 -28.78 -3.72
C SER A 82 3.30 -30.01 -3.62
N ASP A 83 2.87 -30.37 -2.42
CA ASP A 83 2.38 -31.72 -2.14
C ASP A 83 0.93 -31.76 -1.63
N THR A 84 0.34 -30.61 -1.29
CA THR A 84 -1.04 -30.55 -0.79
C THR A 84 -1.99 -30.10 -1.89
N TRP A 85 -2.79 -31.03 -2.41
CA TRP A 85 -3.85 -30.74 -3.38
C TRP A 85 -5.19 -30.51 -2.68
N THR A 86 -5.89 -29.48 -3.11
CA THR A 86 -7.24 -29.12 -2.65
C THR A 86 -8.23 -29.31 -3.79
N SER A 87 -9.29 -30.09 -3.55
CA SER A 87 -10.34 -30.30 -4.54
C SER A 87 -11.16 -29.03 -4.78
N PHE A 88 -11.45 -28.74 -6.05
CA PHE A 88 -12.29 -27.61 -6.46
C PHE A 88 -12.98 -27.91 -7.78
N ALA A 89 -14.31 -27.82 -7.81
CA ALA A 89 -15.13 -28.29 -8.92
C ALA A 89 -14.75 -29.73 -9.32
N ASP A 90 -14.44 -29.96 -10.61
CA ASP A 90 -14.09 -31.28 -11.17
C ASP A 90 -12.58 -31.55 -11.19
N GLY A 91 -11.78 -30.75 -10.48
CA GLY A 91 -10.33 -30.92 -10.44
C GLY A 91 -9.76 -30.52 -9.08
N GLN A 92 -8.49 -30.11 -9.10
CA GLN A 92 -7.76 -29.80 -7.88
C GLN A 92 -6.73 -28.69 -8.12
N PHE A 93 -6.41 -27.93 -7.08
CA PHE A 93 -5.36 -26.93 -7.12
C PHE A 93 -4.44 -27.04 -5.92
N LYS A 94 -3.26 -26.42 -6.02
CA LYS A 94 -2.35 -26.19 -4.90
C LYS A 94 -1.78 -24.78 -4.96
N VAL A 95 -1.53 -24.18 -3.81
CA VAL A 95 -1.04 -22.79 -3.70
C VAL A 95 0.29 -22.77 -2.97
N SER A 96 1.20 -21.93 -3.43
CA SER A 96 2.52 -21.68 -2.83
C SER A 96 2.88 -20.19 -2.90
N PHE A 97 3.78 -19.75 -2.03
CA PHE A 97 4.29 -18.37 -1.98
C PHE A 97 5.78 -18.34 -2.31
N PRO A 98 6.19 -18.36 -3.60
CA PRO A 98 7.60 -18.50 -3.98
C PRO A 98 8.56 -17.42 -3.46
N ASN A 99 8.03 -16.28 -2.99
CA ASN A 99 8.79 -15.18 -2.42
C ASN A 99 8.48 -15.03 -0.92
N ASP A 100 9.51 -14.92 -0.09
CA ASP A 100 9.37 -14.75 1.37
C ASP A 100 9.11 -13.28 1.76
N ASN A 101 9.06 -12.37 0.78
CA ASN A 101 8.76 -10.96 1.04
C ASN A 101 7.25 -10.78 1.29
N TYR A 102 6.90 -10.60 2.56
CA TYR A 102 5.53 -10.30 2.96
C TYR A 102 5.04 -8.93 2.47
N LEU A 103 5.91 -7.99 2.08
CA LEU A 103 5.48 -6.68 1.57
C LEU A 103 4.98 -6.76 0.12
N THR A 104 5.54 -7.68 -0.66
CA THR A 104 5.16 -7.95 -2.05
C THR A 104 4.98 -9.45 -2.30
N PRO A 105 3.98 -10.09 -1.65
CA PRO A 105 3.79 -11.52 -1.78
C PRO A 105 3.39 -11.87 -3.21
N GLN A 106 3.95 -12.97 -3.72
CA GLN A 106 3.49 -13.59 -4.96
C GLN A 106 2.74 -14.86 -4.61
N VAL A 107 1.45 -14.91 -4.95
CA VAL A 107 0.65 -16.12 -4.87
C VAL A 107 0.88 -16.91 -6.16
N LYS A 108 1.29 -18.16 -6.07
CA LYS A 108 1.39 -19.09 -7.21
C LYS A 108 0.43 -20.25 -6.99
N SER A 109 -0.51 -20.43 -7.92
CA SER A 109 -1.45 -21.54 -7.91
C SER A 109 -1.24 -22.45 -9.11
N ILE A 110 -1.28 -23.76 -8.90
CA ILE A 110 -1.24 -24.78 -9.95
C ILE A 110 -2.57 -25.53 -9.90
N GLY A 111 -3.35 -25.47 -10.97
CA GLY A 111 -4.61 -26.19 -11.13
C GLY A 111 -4.46 -27.37 -12.07
N GLU A 112 -5.16 -28.46 -11.78
CA GLU A 112 -5.15 -29.71 -12.54
C GLU A 112 -6.57 -30.16 -12.88
N TYR A 113 -6.79 -30.51 -14.16
CA TYR A 113 -8.01 -31.16 -14.65
C TYR A 113 -7.66 -32.17 -15.73
N ALA A 114 -8.13 -33.41 -15.59
CA ALA A 114 -7.88 -34.50 -16.54
C ALA A 114 -6.39 -34.66 -16.94
N ASN A 115 -5.48 -34.64 -15.96
CA ASN A 115 -4.01 -34.69 -16.12
C ASN A 115 -3.40 -33.50 -16.89
N VAL A 116 -4.15 -32.43 -17.13
CA VAL A 116 -3.64 -31.17 -17.67
C VAL A 116 -3.45 -30.19 -16.52
N GLN A 117 -2.24 -29.64 -16.38
CA GLN A 117 -1.94 -28.64 -15.37
C GLN A 117 -1.78 -27.25 -16.00
N GLN A 118 -2.22 -26.22 -15.30
CA GLN A 118 -1.95 -24.80 -15.60
C GLN A 118 -1.48 -24.09 -14.34
N THR A 119 -0.66 -23.05 -14.52
CA THR A 119 -0.16 -22.23 -13.42
C THR A 119 -0.68 -20.81 -13.59
N VAL A 120 -1.04 -20.17 -12.49
CA VAL A 120 -1.43 -18.76 -12.44
C VAL A 120 -0.68 -18.11 -11.30
N ARG A 121 -0.22 -16.87 -11.49
CA ARG A 121 0.45 -16.08 -10.46
C ARG A 121 -0.26 -14.76 -10.24
N VAL A 122 -0.35 -14.34 -8.99
CA VAL A 122 -0.86 -13.02 -8.59
C VAL A 122 0.21 -12.34 -7.77
N ASN A 123 0.57 -11.12 -8.16
CA ASN A 123 1.40 -10.24 -7.34
C ASN A 123 0.49 -9.38 -6.46
N LEU A 124 0.82 -9.36 -5.17
CA LEU A 124 0.17 -8.52 -4.17
C LEU A 124 1.15 -7.44 -3.73
N GLN A 125 0.61 -6.31 -3.29
CA GLN A 125 1.39 -5.24 -2.68
C GLN A 125 0.68 -4.76 -1.42
N LYS A 126 1.46 -4.69 -0.33
CA LYS A 126 1.01 -4.20 0.96
C LYS A 126 0.47 -2.78 0.81
N ILE A 127 -0.68 -2.53 1.43
CA ILE A 127 -1.22 -1.18 1.56
C ILE A 127 -0.58 -0.56 2.81
N TYR A 128 0.08 0.58 2.62
CA TYR A 128 0.66 1.38 3.70
C TYR A 128 -0.33 2.46 4.13
N LEU A 129 -0.06 3.07 5.28
CA LEU A 129 -0.88 4.18 5.78
C LEU A 129 -0.89 5.40 4.85
N PHE A 130 0.20 5.60 4.09
CA PHE A 130 0.32 6.68 3.12
C PHE A 130 0.53 6.11 1.72
N ASP A 131 -0.45 6.31 0.85
CA ASP A 131 -0.42 5.99 -0.58
C ASP A 131 -0.26 7.24 -1.46
N ALA A 132 -0.41 8.42 -0.88
CA ALA A 132 -0.34 9.72 -1.53
C ALA A 132 0.52 10.71 -0.72
N ALA A 133 0.91 11.82 -1.35
CA ALA A 133 1.55 12.95 -0.65
C ALA A 133 0.60 13.57 0.37
N VAL A 134 -0.67 13.68 -0.02
CA VAL A 134 -1.74 14.26 0.78
C VAL A 134 -2.98 13.40 0.60
N THR A 135 -3.60 13.00 1.70
CA THR A 135 -4.93 12.40 1.73
C THR A 135 -5.84 13.26 2.60
N VAL A 136 -6.99 13.68 2.07
CA VAL A 136 -7.97 14.48 2.84
C VAL A 136 -9.32 13.80 2.99
N LYS A 137 -9.93 13.97 4.17
CA LYS A 137 -11.28 13.49 4.48
C LYS A 137 -12.38 14.45 4.05
N GLU A 138 -12.18 15.75 4.22
CA GLU A 138 -13.19 16.78 3.95
C GLU A 138 -12.70 17.83 2.95
N MET A 139 -11.57 18.49 3.21
CA MET A 139 -11.13 19.60 2.36
C MET A 139 -9.61 19.66 2.22
N LEU A 140 -9.15 19.87 0.98
CA LEU A 140 -7.83 20.40 0.68
C LEU A 140 -8.00 21.79 0.07
N PHE A 141 -7.45 22.81 0.70
CA PHE A 141 -7.53 24.19 0.25
C PHE A 141 -6.15 24.79 -0.01
N PHE A 142 -6.00 25.47 -1.15
CA PHE A 142 -4.77 26.12 -1.59
C PHE A 142 -4.90 27.64 -1.68
N GLU A 143 -3.93 28.36 -1.12
CA GLU A 143 -3.72 29.79 -1.34
C GLU A 143 -2.26 30.13 -1.69
N ASN A 144 -2.06 31.17 -2.51
CA ASN A 144 -0.80 31.89 -2.71
C ASN A 144 0.48 31.02 -2.82
N ASN A 145 0.87 30.64 -4.04
CA ASN A 145 2.16 29.97 -4.35
C ASN A 145 2.42 28.65 -3.58
N SER A 146 1.36 27.95 -3.18
CA SER A 146 1.47 26.67 -2.47
C SER A 146 1.63 25.49 -3.44
N ASN A 147 2.46 24.51 -3.08
CA ASN A 147 2.82 23.39 -3.95
C ASN A 147 2.68 22.04 -3.21
N VAL A 148 2.23 21.02 -3.94
CA VAL A 148 2.29 19.61 -3.53
C VAL A 148 3.03 18.85 -4.62
N TYR A 149 4.12 18.17 -4.24
CA TYR A 149 4.94 17.32 -5.09
C TYR A 149 4.64 15.85 -4.78
N GLY A 150 3.72 15.26 -5.54
CA GLY A 150 3.24 13.89 -5.37
C GLY A 150 1.74 13.77 -5.59
N GLN A 151 1.18 12.57 -5.42
CA GLN A 151 -0.26 12.32 -5.61
C GLN A 151 -1.09 12.93 -4.49
N VAL A 152 -2.30 13.36 -4.83
CA VAL A 152 -3.32 13.76 -3.84
C VAL A 152 -4.41 12.70 -3.84
N ALA A 153 -4.77 12.20 -2.67
CA ALA A 153 -5.88 11.30 -2.46
C ALA A 153 -7.04 12.02 -1.76
N ARG A 154 -8.26 11.58 -2.05
CA ARG A 154 -9.47 12.07 -1.38
C ARG A 154 -10.35 10.91 -0.96
N LEU A 155 -10.92 11.04 0.24
CA LEU A 155 -11.97 10.15 0.72
C LEU A 155 -13.33 10.53 0.13
N PRO A 156 -14.32 9.63 0.15
CA PRO A 156 -15.64 9.90 -0.37
C PRO A 156 -16.26 11.17 0.22
N GLY A 157 -16.53 12.16 -0.64
CA GLY A 157 -17.13 13.44 -0.26
C GLY A 157 -16.14 14.58 -0.01
N ALA A 158 -14.82 14.34 -0.05
CA ALA A 158 -13.84 15.41 0.13
C ALA A 158 -13.70 16.30 -1.12
N GLU A 159 -13.39 17.58 -0.88
CA GLU A 159 -13.22 18.60 -1.91
C GLU A 159 -11.78 19.08 -1.99
N VAL A 160 -11.32 19.38 -3.21
CA VAL A 160 -10.03 20.02 -3.47
C VAL A 160 -10.29 21.35 -4.14
N THR A 161 -9.97 22.45 -3.45
CA THR A 161 -10.29 23.81 -3.88
C THR A 161 -9.05 24.69 -3.84
N ALA A 162 -8.95 25.65 -4.77
CA ALA A 162 -7.92 26.68 -4.76
C ALA A 162 -8.56 28.08 -4.75
N LYS A 163 -7.94 29.03 -4.06
CA LYS A 163 -8.38 30.43 -4.05
C LYS A 163 -8.30 31.03 -5.46
N ASN A 164 -9.38 31.70 -5.89
CA ASN A 164 -9.49 32.37 -7.19
C ASN A 164 -8.24 33.19 -7.55
N GLY A 165 -7.67 32.93 -8.72
CA GLY A 165 -6.48 33.62 -9.24
C GLY A 165 -5.14 33.02 -8.79
N THR A 166 -5.17 32.00 -7.92
CA THR A 166 -4.02 31.14 -7.65
C THR A 166 -4.12 29.94 -8.58
N ASP A 167 -3.15 29.78 -9.49
CA ASP A 167 -2.99 28.49 -10.16
C ASP A 167 -2.36 27.55 -9.12
N PRO A 168 -3.03 26.46 -8.69
CA PRO A 168 -2.36 25.47 -7.89
C PRO A 168 -1.26 24.88 -8.76
N ASN A 169 0.00 25.19 -8.45
CA ASN A 169 1.14 24.48 -9.01
C ASN A 169 1.18 23.09 -8.38
N LEU A 170 0.23 22.27 -8.84
CA LEU A 170 0.07 20.90 -8.42
C LEU A 170 1.02 20.09 -9.30
N HIS A 171 2.19 19.78 -8.76
CA HIS A 171 3.20 18.98 -9.43
C HIS A 171 2.86 17.50 -9.20
N ILE A 172 1.82 17.03 -9.87
CA ILE A 172 1.25 15.70 -9.64
C ILE A 172 1.74 14.71 -10.67
N SER A 173 2.00 13.48 -10.24
CA SER A 173 2.11 12.32 -11.13
C SER A 173 0.72 11.85 -11.57
N GLU A 174 0.46 11.76 -12.88
CA GLU A 174 -0.83 11.32 -13.43
C GLU A 174 -1.23 9.89 -12.94
N PRO A 175 -2.50 9.63 -12.53
CA PRO A 175 -3.63 10.58 -12.43
C PRO A 175 -3.51 11.54 -11.23
N PRO A 176 -4.05 12.76 -11.36
CA PRO A 176 -3.81 13.87 -10.44
C PRO A 176 -4.46 13.69 -9.05
N ILE A 177 -5.58 12.96 -9.00
CA ILE A 177 -6.33 12.73 -7.77
C ILE A 177 -6.73 11.26 -7.72
N LEU A 178 -6.40 10.61 -6.60
CA LEU A 178 -6.78 9.24 -6.31
C LEU A 178 -8.03 9.23 -5.42
N ASP A 179 -9.09 8.57 -5.86
CA ASP A 179 -10.21 8.23 -4.98
C ASP A 179 -9.80 7.00 -4.17
N VAL A 180 -9.74 7.15 -2.86
CA VAL A 180 -9.32 6.08 -1.93
C VAL A 180 -10.52 5.64 -1.11
N ASP A 181 -10.73 4.32 -1.01
CA ASP A 181 -11.88 3.71 -0.34
C ASP A 181 -11.50 2.80 0.85
N HIS A 182 -10.21 2.70 1.19
CA HIS A 182 -9.78 1.95 2.37
C HIS A 182 -10.11 2.71 3.66
N PRO A 183 -10.45 1.99 4.75
CA PRO A 183 -10.87 2.62 5.99
C PRO A 183 -9.68 3.29 6.67
N TYR A 184 -9.81 4.59 6.92
CA TYR A 184 -8.95 5.29 7.87
C TYR A 184 -9.68 5.34 9.20
N ASP A 185 -9.01 4.89 10.26
CA ASP A 185 -9.52 4.98 11.62
C ASP A 185 -8.83 6.10 12.40
N SER A 186 -9.39 6.46 13.54
CA SER A 186 -8.76 7.44 14.43
C SER A 186 -7.52 6.82 15.07
N PRO A 187 -6.45 7.61 15.30
CA PRO A 187 -5.22 7.08 15.89
C PRO A 187 -5.51 6.39 17.21
N PRO A 188 -5.11 5.11 17.38
CA PRO A 188 -5.30 4.44 18.65
C PRO A 188 -4.42 5.13 19.69
N ASP A 189 -4.95 5.24 20.90
CA ASP A 189 -4.15 5.71 22.02
C ASP A 189 -3.08 4.65 22.35
N PRO A 190 -1.78 4.99 22.29
CA PRO A 190 -0.72 4.02 22.51
C PRO A 190 -0.66 3.48 23.96
N ASN A 191 -1.48 4.01 24.89
CA ASN A 191 -1.59 3.55 26.29
C ASN A 191 -0.21 3.40 26.96
N LEU A 192 0.59 4.47 26.90
CA LEU A 192 1.99 4.46 27.30
C LEU A 192 2.16 4.43 28.81
N PRO A 193 3.22 3.80 29.34
CA PRO A 193 3.56 3.95 30.75
C PRO A 193 3.89 5.42 31.04
N VAL A 194 3.60 5.88 32.25
CA VAL A 194 3.93 7.26 32.64
C VAL A 194 5.43 7.35 32.93
N ALA A 195 6.17 8.06 32.08
CA ALA A 195 7.50 8.58 32.38
C ALA A 195 7.46 10.11 32.52
N THR A 196 8.42 10.69 33.26
CA THR A 196 8.58 12.14 33.37
C THR A 196 9.91 12.56 32.77
N ILE A 197 9.87 13.13 31.57
CA ILE A 197 11.03 13.80 30.96
C ILE A 197 11.00 15.27 31.39
N PRO A 198 12.11 15.82 31.92
CA PRO A 198 12.16 17.23 32.28
C PRO A 198 12.18 18.11 31.03
N TRP A 199 11.03 18.68 30.69
CA TRP A 199 10.91 19.72 29.68
C TRP A 199 11.40 21.05 30.25
N GLY A 200 12.44 21.64 29.64
CA GLY A 200 13.08 22.86 30.11
C GLY A 200 13.53 23.78 28.98
N THR A 201 14.13 24.91 29.35
CA THR A 201 14.74 25.82 28.37
C THR A 201 16.09 25.29 27.91
N GLY A 202 16.31 25.18 26.60
CA GLY A 202 17.61 24.80 26.04
C GLY A 202 17.58 23.46 25.30
N ASN A 203 18.63 22.66 25.47
CA ASN A 203 18.80 21.40 24.75
C ASN A 203 18.22 20.24 25.56
N ILE A 204 17.30 19.50 24.96
CA ILE A 204 16.67 18.30 25.53
C ILE A 204 17.23 17.09 24.78
N SER A 205 17.56 16.03 25.51
CA SER A 205 17.95 14.73 24.93
C SER A 205 16.98 13.68 25.44
N ILE A 206 16.45 12.87 24.53
CA ILE A 206 15.56 11.75 24.83
C ILE A 206 16.24 10.50 24.27
N VAL A 207 16.46 9.50 25.12
CA VAL A 207 17.05 8.22 24.75
C VAL A 207 16.09 7.06 25.07
N PRO A 208 16.27 5.86 24.49
CA PRO A 208 15.36 4.74 24.73
C PRO A 208 15.17 4.39 26.22
N GLU A 209 16.19 4.59 27.06
CA GLU A 209 16.15 4.33 28.49
C GLU A 209 15.28 5.31 29.30
N ASP A 210 14.96 6.49 28.76
CA ASP A 210 14.12 7.48 29.43
C ASP A 210 12.64 7.04 29.49
N GLY A 211 12.28 6.03 28.71
CA GLY A 211 10.92 5.54 28.56
C GLY A 211 10.04 6.48 27.73
N TYR A 212 8.76 6.11 27.60
CA TYR A 212 7.78 6.83 26.78
C TYR A 212 6.95 7.80 27.62
N LEU A 213 6.60 8.94 27.04
CA LEU A 213 5.78 9.96 27.70
C LEU A 213 4.29 9.70 27.46
N ASN A 214 3.47 9.84 28.51
CA ASN A 214 2.01 9.72 28.46
C ASN A 214 1.33 11.10 28.65
N LYS A 215 0.21 11.32 27.94
CA LYS A 215 -0.66 12.51 28.00
C LYS A 215 -1.10 12.96 29.40
N GLU A 216 -1.27 12.05 30.36
CA GLU A 216 -1.90 12.35 31.66
C GLU A 216 -1.08 13.32 32.54
N PHE A 217 0.19 13.57 32.18
CA PHE A 217 1.11 14.40 32.96
C PHE A 217 1.46 15.76 32.34
N LEU A 218 0.91 16.12 31.18
CA LEU A 218 1.52 17.17 30.37
C LEU A 218 0.72 18.48 30.41
N SER A 219 1.27 19.43 31.16
CA SER A 219 1.03 20.85 30.88
C SER A 219 1.52 21.20 29.47
N PRO A 220 0.97 22.24 28.81
CA PRO A 220 1.45 22.69 27.51
C PRO A 220 2.96 22.88 27.49
N ILE A 221 3.65 22.24 26.56
CA ILE A 221 5.09 22.38 26.38
C ILE A 221 5.31 23.60 25.49
N ASN A 222 6.02 24.59 26.04
CA ASN A 222 6.31 25.84 25.35
C ASN A 222 7.83 26.02 25.24
N MET A 223 8.35 25.97 24.01
CA MET A 223 9.76 26.17 23.73
C MET A 223 9.92 27.34 22.76
N SER A 224 10.76 28.32 23.12
CA SER A 224 11.00 29.53 22.32
C SER A 224 12.35 29.56 21.61
N ASN A 225 13.22 28.60 21.91
CA ASN A 225 14.52 28.35 21.31
C ASN A 225 15.08 27.02 21.85
N GLY A 226 16.10 26.50 21.17
CA GLY A 226 16.84 25.31 21.61
C GLY A 226 16.71 24.14 20.64
N SER A 227 17.21 22.99 21.07
CA SER A 227 17.13 21.76 20.29
C SER A 227 16.59 20.59 21.12
N ILE A 228 15.85 19.69 20.47
CA ILE A 228 15.46 18.40 21.03
C ILE A 228 16.19 17.34 20.21
N ASN A 229 17.01 16.52 20.84
CA ASN A 229 17.63 15.36 20.21
C ASN A 229 16.91 14.10 20.72
N ILE A 230 16.44 13.27 19.81
CA ILE A 230 15.71 12.05 20.10
C ILE A 230 16.48 10.90 19.45
N ASP A 231 17.04 10.02 20.28
CA ASP A 231 17.68 8.78 19.84
C ASP A 231 16.66 7.64 19.91
N ILE A 232 16.42 6.98 18.79
CA ILE A 232 15.48 5.87 18.66
C ILE A 232 16.13 4.53 18.99
N GLY A 233 17.47 4.45 18.97
CA GLY A 233 18.19 3.19 19.12
C GLY A 233 18.38 2.45 17.80
N ASP A 234 18.17 1.13 17.81
CA ASP A 234 18.55 0.19 16.76
C ASP A 234 17.41 -0.18 15.80
N SER A 235 17.76 -0.87 14.70
CA SER A 235 16.82 -1.39 13.71
C SER A 235 15.68 -2.20 14.32
N GLY A 236 14.47 -1.66 14.21
CA GLY A 236 13.23 -2.29 14.70
C GLY A 236 12.73 -1.73 16.02
N ASP A 237 13.47 -0.83 16.66
CA ASP A 237 13.00 -0.12 17.84
C ASP A 237 11.90 0.88 17.47
N ILE A 238 10.92 1.01 18.37
CA ILE A 238 9.78 1.91 18.21
C ILE A 238 9.68 2.79 19.44
N ALA A 239 9.81 4.10 19.25
CA ALA A 239 9.63 5.09 20.28
C ALA A 239 8.30 5.83 20.17
N TYR A 240 7.69 6.10 21.31
CA TYR A 240 6.42 6.83 21.42
C TYR A 240 6.56 8.04 22.34
N LEU A 241 6.10 9.20 21.88
CA LEU A 241 5.99 10.41 22.71
C LEU A 241 4.59 10.97 22.56
N GLN A 242 3.83 11.03 23.65
CA GLN A 242 2.49 11.61 23.64
C GLN A 242 2.46 12.93 24.39
N LEU A 243 2.02 14.00 23.74
CA LEU A 243 1.95 15.37 24.25
C LEU A 243 0.52 15.90 24.15
N HIS A 244 0.09 16.73 25.11
CA HIS A 244 -1.20 17.41 25.01
C HIS A 244 -1.12 18.59 24.04
N GLU A 245 -0.28 19.57 24.36
CA GLU A 245 -0.05 20.77 23.54
C GLU A 245 1.46 21.00 23.40
N PHE A 246 1.90 21.23 22.16
CA PHE A 246 3.30 21.52 21.85
C PHE A 246 3.44 22.81 21.03
N ASN A 247 3.94 23.85 21.70
CA ASN A 247 4.22 25.14 21.11
C ASN A 247 5.73 25.31 20.96
N ALA A 248 6.22 25.22 19.73
CA ALA A 248 7.63 25.30 19.42
C ALA A 248 7.88 26.51 18.53
N ASN A 249 8.69 27.46 19.01
CA ASN A 249 9.10 28.62 18.25
C ASN A 249 10.61 28.64 18.15
N ASN A 250 11.15 28.65 16.92
CA ASN A 250 12.58 28.60 16.63
C ASN A 250 13.32 27.42 17.32
N VAL A 251 12.68 26.24 17.30
CA VAL A 251 13.22 24.98 17.85
C VAL A 251 13.73 24.09 16.73
N VAL A 252 14.79 23.33 16.99
CA VAL A 252 15.28 22.28 16.09
C VAL A 252 15.11 20.92 16.75
N ILE A 253 14.36 20.01 16.12
CA ILE A 253 14.21 18.62 16.55
C ILE A 253 15.10 17.77 15.64
N ASN A 254 16.02 17.01 16.21
CA ASN A 254 16.85 16.04 15.51
C ASN A 254 16.44 14.64 15.99
N VAL A 255 16.14 13.76 15.05
CA VAL A 255 15.81 12.36 15.33
C VAL A 255 16.88 11.47 14.70
N GLU A 256 17.58 10.70 15.54
CA GLU A 256 18.72 9.85 15.17
C GLU A 256 18.48 8.37 15.53
N GLY A 257 19.33 7.50 14.99
CA GLY A 257 19.25 6.05 15.20
C GLY A 257 18.64 5.32 14.01
N ALA A 258 18.05 4.15 14.25
CA ALA A 258 17.52 3.30 13.19
C ALA A 258 16.17 2.68 13.56
N GLY A 259 15.11 3.46 13.76
CA GLY A 259 13.82 2.87 14.14
C GLY A 259 12.62 3.69 13.69
N SER A 260 11.53 3.60 14.45
CA SER A 260 10.32 4.40 14.21
C SER A 260 10.02 5.30 15.40
N LEU A 261 9.71 6.57 15.14
CA LEU A 261 9.25 7.54 16.13
C LEU A 261 7.80 7.93 15.86
N PHE A 262 6.93 7.75 16.84
CA PHE A 262 5.55 8.24 16.80
C PHE A 262 5.34 9.34 17.85
N LEU A 263 5.10 10.56 17.36
CA LEU A 263 4.80 11.74 18.17
C LEU A 263 3.28 11.96 18.20
N TYR A 264 2.60 11.58 19.27
CA TYR A 264 1.17 11.84 19.47
C TYR A 264 0.95 13.23 20.05
N VAL A 265 0.10 14.04 19.46
CA VAL A 265 -0.22 15.40 19.92
C VAL A 265 -1.72 15.69 19.81
N ASP A 266 -2.31 16.43 20.75
CA ASP A 266 -3.66 17.01 20.52
C ASP A 266 -3.53 18.31 19.72
N ASN A 267 -2.65 19.22 20.16
CA ASN A 267 -2.46 20.51 19.50
C ASN A 267 -0.98 20.85 19.32
N ILE A 268 -0.64 21.41 18.16
CA ILE A 268 0.73 21.80 17.84
C ILE A 268 0.77 23.14 17.10
N ASP A 269 1.52 24.11 17.63
CA ASP A 269 1.97 25.31 16.91
C ASP A 269 3.49 25.23 16.75
N PHE A 270 3.94 24.87 15.56
CA PHE A 270 5.35 24.58 15.29
C PHE A 270 5.94 25.54 14.26
N LYS A 271 6.95 26.27 14.73
CA LYS A 271 7.70 27.31 14.02
C LYS A 271 9.19 26.99 14.10
N GLY A 272 9.55 25.77 13.75
CA GLY A 272 10.89 25.22 13.90
C GLY A 272 11.26 24.29 12.75
N ASN A 273 12.35 23.54 12.94
CA ASN A 273 12.77 22.49 12.02
C ASN A 273 12.71 21.13 12.70
N LEU A 274 12.27 20.11 11.97
CA LEU A 274 12.41 18.71 12.36
C LEU A 274 13.20 17.98 11.29
N TYR A 275 14.32 17.38 11.69
CA TYR A 275 15.18 16.56 10.85
C TYR A 275 15.19 15.13 11.35
N SER A 276 15.17 14.17 10.43
CA SER A 276 15.22 12.74 10.75
C SER A 276 16.26 12.05 9.89
N GLU A 277 17.16 11.30 10.51
CA GLU A 277 18.17 10.50 9.82
C GLU A 277 17.55 9.52 8.82
N ASP A 278 18.31 9.14 7.78
CA ASP A 278 17.85 8.27 6.69
C ASP A 278 17.36 6.90 7.13
N THR A 279 17.81 6.46 8.30
CA THR A 279 17.49 5.19 8.94
C THR A 279 16.27 5.27 9.86
N VAL A 280 15.68 6.44 10.09
CA VAL A 280 14.52 6.64 10.98
C VAL A 280 13.23 6.94 10.20
N GLN A 281 12.14 6.30 10.61
CA GLN A 281 10.78 6.65 10.21
C GLN A 281 10.13 7.52 11.28
N THR A 282 9.91 8.80 10.98
CA THR A 282 9.26 9.72 11.93
C THR A 282 7.83 10.01 11.49
N MET A 283 6.90 9.92 12.44
CA MET A 283 5.51 10.30 12.26
C MET A 283 5.02 11.22 13.37
N LEU A 284 4.30 12.27 12.99
CA LEU A 284 3.44 13.06 13.86
C LEU A 284 2.01 12.53 13.76
N VAL A 285 1.46 12.10 14.88
CA VAL A 285 0.09 11.62 15.02
C VAL A 285 -0.71 12.70 15.74
N VAL A 286 -1.70 13.27 15.07
CA VAL A 286 -2.59 14.28 15.65
C VAL A 286 -3.88 13.59 16.07
N ASN A 287 -4.19 13.67 17.36
CA ASN A 287 -5.41 13.08 17.93
C ASN A 287 -6.67 13.74 17.36
N ASP A 288 -7.81 13.08 17.55
CA ASP A 288 -9.09 13.56 17.05
C ASP A 288 -9.42 14.98 17.55
N GLU A 289 -9.98 15.79 16.65
CA GLU A 289 -10.31 17.21 16.89
C GLU A 289 -9.09 18.10 17.18
N GLY A 290 -7.88 17.55 17.06
CA GLY A 290 -6.64 18.29 17.21
C GLY A 290 -6.41 19.34 16.13
N ASN A 291 -5.60 20.34 16.47
CA ASN A 291 -5.19 21.39 15.54
C ASN A 291 -3.68 21.38 15.32
N LEU A 292 -3.28 21.41 14.05
CA LEU A 292 -1.89 21.51 13.65
C LEU A 292 -1.64 22.78 12.86
N ASN A 293 -0.66 23.56 13.32
CA ASN A 293 -0.32 24.84 12.74
C ASN A 293 1.18 24.96 12.51
N PHE A 294 1.58 25.00 11.25
CA PHE A 294 2.97 25.19 10.86
C PHE A 294 3.18 26.57 10.28
N GLN A 295 4.00 27.38 10.95
CA GLN A 295 4.20 28.79 10.57
C GLN A 295 5.66 29.21 10.75
N THR A 296 6.42 29.41 9.68
CA THR A 296 7.75 30.03 9.79
C THR A 296 8.37 30.24 8.42
N GLY A 297 9.17 31.31 8.29
CA GLY A 297 9.94 31.61 7.09
C GLY A 297 11.05 30.58 6.88
N SER A 298 10.87 29.72 5.88
CA SER A 298 11.83 28.70 5.43
C SER A 298 12.22 27.71 6.53
N SER A 299 11.28 26.90 6.99
CA SER A 299 11.60 25.76 7.86
C SER A 299 11.13 24.44 7.27
N THR A 300 11.78 23.35 7.70
CA THR A 300 11.57 22.01 7.17
C THR A 300 11.08 21.07 8.25
N PHE A 301 10.09 20.24 7.92
CA PHE A 301 9.57 19.18 8.79
C PHE A 301 9.63 17.85 8.07
N GLN A 302 10.57 17.00 8.49
CA GLN A 302 10.85 15.70 7.89
C GLN A 302 10.16 14.58 8.66
N ALA A 303 8.87 14.42 8.43
CA ALA A 303 8.07 13.36 9.00
C ALA A 303 6.76 13.22 8.23
N SER A 304 6.15 12.04 8.31
CA SER A 304 4.75 11.89 7.90
C SER A 304 3.81 12.36 8.99
N ILE A 305 2.60 12.76 8.63
CA ILE A 305 1.62 13.36 9.52
C ILE A 305 0.30 12.63 9.35
N TYR A 306 -0.20 12.08 10.45
CA TYR A 306 -1.47 11.37 10.48
C TYR A 306 -2.45 12.06 11.43
N GLY A 307 -3.54 12.59 10.90
CA GLY A 307 -4.60 13.22 11.70
C GLY A 307 -5.92 13.23 10.94
N LEU A 308 -6.53 12.06 10.77
CA LEU A 308 -7.74 11.87 9.96
C LEU A 308 -8.90 12.82 10.35
N ASN A 309 -9.01 13.15 11.63
CA ASN A 309 -10.04 14.04 12.17
C ASN A 309 -9.49 15.40 12.62
N ALA A 310 -8.23 15.71 12.27
CA ALA A 310 -7.55 16.93 12.66
C ALA A 310 -7.56 17.98 11.54
N ASP A 311 -7.61 19.25 11.94
CA ASP A 311 -7.48 20.37 11.01
C ASP A 311 -6.03 20.87 10.99
N MET A 312 -5.49 21.02 9.78
CA MET A 312 -4.08 21.31 9.56
C MET A 312 -3.92 22.57 8.71
N THR A 313 -3.00 23.43 9.12
CA THR A 313 -2.61 24.63 8.36
C THR A 313 -1.10 24.67 8.17
N ILE A 314 -0.65 24.78 6.93
CA ILE A 314 0.75 24.94 6.55
C ILE A 314 0.91 26.29 5.88
N LYS A 315 1.78 27.16 6.42
CA LYS A 315 2.00 28.48 5.83
C LYS A 315 3.42 29.02 5.94
N ALA A 316 3.65 30.14 5.26
CA ALA A 316 4.85 30.97 5.32
C ALA A 316 6.13 30.34 4.71
N ASN A 317 6.00 29.60 3.61
CA ASN A 317 7.11 28.85 2.97
C ASN A 317 7.64 27.68 3.82
N PHE A 318 6.81 27.13 4.69
CA PHE A 318 7.10 25.88 5.38
C PHE A 318 7.19 24.72 4.38
N ALA A 319 8.21 23.89 4.53
CA ALA A 319 8.45 22.70 3.71
C ALA A 319 8.19 21.43 4.54
N SER A 320 7.09 20.73 4.24
CA SER A 320 6.82 19.40 4.76
C SER A 320 7.42 18.36 3.82
N VAL A 321 8.22 17.44 4.35
CA VAL A 321 8.79 16.31 3.61
C VAL A 321 8.28 15.02 4.23
N GLY A 322 7.42 14.32 3.50
CA GLY A 322 6.69 13.15 3.97
C GLY A 322 5.30 13.08 3.35
N ALA A 323 4.38 12.38 4.01
CA ALA A 323 2.99 12.29 3.60
C ALA A 323 2.05 12.84 4.68
N ILE A 324 0.88 13.35 4.29
CA ILE A 324 -0.09 13.95 5.21
C ILE A 324 -1.46 13.31 5.03
N VAL A 325 -2.07 12.84 6.12
CA VAL A 325 -3.49 12.47 6.18
C VAL A 325 -4.19 13.46 7.12
N ALA A 326 -5.20 14.17 6.63
CA ALA A 326 -5.88 15.23 7.39
C ALA A 326 -7.40 15.23 7.19
N ARG A 327 -8.16 15.83 8.13
CA ARG A 327 -9.56 16.15 7.89
C ARG A 327 -9.68 17.29 6.89
N ASN A 328 -9.17 18.44 7.32
CA ASN A 328 -9.05 19.65 6.53
C ASN A 328 -7.56 20.03 6.46
N LEU A 329 -7.04 20.25 5.26
CA LEU A 329 -5.68 20.74 5.06
C LEU A 329 -5.72 22.05 4.29
N ASN A 330 -5.21 23.10 4.92
CA ASN A 330 -5.06 24.42 4.33
C ASN A 330 -3.58 24.72 4.08
N ILE A 331 -3.20 24.97 2.83
CA ILE A 331 -1.83 25.30 2.43
C ILE A 331 -1.82 26.72 1.88
N GLU A 332 -1.14 27.62 2.60
CA GLU A 332 -1.15 29.05 2.31
C GLU A 332 0.27 29.61 2.17
N SER A 333 0.38 30.75 1.50
CA SER A 333 1.55 31.63 1.60
C SER A 333 2.89 30.89 1.36
N GLY A 334 2.97 30.14 0.26
CA GLY A 334 4.18 29.43 -0.18
C GLY A 334 4.43 28.08 0.47
N GLY A 335 3.47 27.52 1.21
CA GLY A 335 3.60 26.19 1.82
C GLY A 335 3.89 25.10 0.78
N ASN A 336 4.83 24.21 1.09
CA ASN A 336 5.25 23.14 0.20
C ASN A 336 5.14 21.79 0.90
N ILE A 337 4.56 20.80 0.21
CA ILE A 337 4.56 19.41 0.63
C ILE A 337 5.29 18.59 -0.42
N THR A 338 6.30 17.83 -0.02
CA THR A 338 7.04 16.93 -0.90
C THR A 338 6.89 15.51 -0.39
N TYR A 339 6.29 14.65 -1.22
CA TYR A 339 6.24 13.23 -0.91
C TYR A 339 7.64 12.63 -0.96
N ASP A 340 8.00 11.95 0.12
CA ASP A 340 9.18 11.13 0.17
C ASP A 340 8.77 9.74 0.66
N SER A 341 9.03 8.74 -0.19
CA SER A 341 8.70 7.35 0.07
C SER A 341 9.40 6.77 1.31
N LYS A 342 10.46 7.42 1.81
CA LYS A 342 11.08 7.10 3.10
C LYS A 342 10.07 7.21 4.24
N TYR A 343 9.30 8.30 4.27
CA TYR A 343 8.31 8.56 5.32
C TYR A 343 6.92 7.97 4.98
N GLY A 344 6.66 7.61 3.72
CA GLY A 344 5.37 7.05 3.28
C GLY A 344 5.16 5.55 3.57
N LYS A 345 6.21 4.78 3.87
CA LYS A 345 6.14 3.31 4.03
C LYS A 345 5.90 2.87 5.48
N ILE A 346 4.91 3.47 6.13
CA ILE A 346 4.55 3.11 7.50
C ILE A 346 3.43 2.08 7.45
N GLU A 347 3.66 0.92 8.07
CA GLU A 347 2.65 -0.14 8.18
C GLU A 347 1.57 0.30 9.19
N PRO A 348 0.27 0.18 8.87
CA PRO A 348 -0.80 0.49 9.82
C PRO A 348 -0.64 -0.26 11.16
N GLU A 349 -0.13 -1.49 11.09
CA GLU A 349 0.14 -2.32 12.27
C GLU A 349 1.15 -1.72 13.26
N ASP A 350 2.12 -0.92 12.78
CA ASP A 350 3.12 -0.28 13.66
C ASP A 350 2.49 0.84 14.51
N MET A 351 1.34 1.38 14.06
CA MET A 351 0.52 2.30 14.82
C MET A 351 -0.53 1.60 15.68
N GLY A 352 -0.67 0.28 15.61
CA GLY A 352 -1.73 -0.46 16.31
C GLY A 352 -3.07 -0.49 15.55
N TYR A 353 -3.09 -0.14 14.27
CA TYR A 353 -4.25 -0.38 13.42
C TYR A 353 -4.31 -1.85 12.96
N PRO A 354 -5.51 -2.36 12.60
CA PRO A 354 -5.61 -3.57 11.81
C PRO A 354 -4.88 -3.40 10.47
N SER A 355 -4.50 -4.52 9.86
CA SER A 355 -3.89 -4.50 8.53
C SER A 355 -4.84 -3.84 7.53
N PHE A 356 -4.35 -2.90 6.70
CA PHE A 356 -5.13 -2.48 5.52
C PHE A 356 -5.11 -3.54 4.41
N GLY A 357 -4.44 -4.67 4.65
CA GLY A 357 -4.35 -5.77 3.72
C GLY A 357 -3.44 -5.45 2.53
N TYR A 358 -3.83 -5.99 1.38
CA TYR A 358 -3.02 -6.00 0.17
C TYR A 358 -3.90 -5.73 -1.04
N HIS A 359 -3.43 -4.94 -2.00
CA HIS A 359 -4.08 -4.85 -3.30
C HIS A 359 -3.44 -5.80 -4.31
N LYS A 360 -4.24 -6.27 -5.26
CA LYS A 360 -3.81 -7.13 -6.37
C LYS A 360 -3.18 -6.24 -7.45
N VAL A 361 -1.88 -6.42 -7.71
CA VAL A 361 -1.13 -5.60 -8.66
C VAL A 361 -1.25 -6.15 -10.08
N SER A 362 -0.99 -7.45 -10.26
CA SER A 362 -1.01 -8.05 -11.59
C SER A 362 -1.29 -9.54 -11.55
N TRP A 363 -1.94 -10.02 -12.62
CA TRP A 363 -2.07 -11.44 -12.94
C TRP A 363 -1.01 -11.79 -13.98
N ASN A 364 -0.22 -12.82 -13.72
CA ASN A 364 0.75 -13.37 -14.68
C ASN A 364 0.40 -14.83 -14.93
N ASP A 365 0.19 -15.16 -16.20
CA ASP A 365 -0.17 -16.51 -16.68
C ASP A 365 1.04 -17.26 -17.24
#